data_AF-A0A7W6C3Z9-F1
#
_entry.id   AF-A0A7W6C3Z9-F1
#
_cell.length_a   1.000
_cell.length_b   1.000
_cell.length_c   1.000
_cell.angle_alpha   90.00
_cell.angle_beta   90.00
_cell.angle_gamma   90.00
#
_symmetry.space_group_name_H-M   'P 1'
#
loop_
_entity.id
_entity.type
_entity.pdbx_description
1 polymer ?
#
loop_
_entity_poly.entity_id
_entity_poly.type
_entity_poly.pdbx_seq_one_letter_code
_entity_poly.pdbx_strand_id
1 'polypeptide(L)'
;MTIQVNITPNGRMSLPADIRKRLGLNGGGAVYLDETDDGVVLRTAAQAVARAQALAKRYTGDNSDTSVDAFLARRREDSGE
;
A
#
# COMPACT_ATOMS: atom_id res chain seq x y z
N MET A 1 -2.75 18.42 6.06
CA MET A 1 -1.70 19.43 5.80
C MET A 1 -1.49 19.50 4.30
N THR A 2 -1.72 20.67 3.71
CA THR A 2 -1.56 20.91 2.27
C THR A 2 -0.25 21.64 2.07
N ILE A 3 0.58 21.18 1.12
CA ILE A 3 1.86 21.81 0.80
C ILE A 3 1.89 22.02 -0.72
N GLN A 4 2.17 23.25 -1.14
CA GLN A 4 2.41 23.54 -2.53
C GLN A 4 3.81 23.04 -2.91
N VAL A 5 3.91 22.24 -3.96
CA VAL A 5 5.17 21.77 -4.53
C VAL A 5 5.16 22.11 -6.02
N ASN A 6 6.27 22.67 -6.51
CA ASN A 6 6.41 22.96 -7.93
C ASN A 6 6.83 21.69 -8.69
N ILE A 7 6.24 21.50 -9.86
CA ILE A 7 6.64 20.47 -10.82
C ILE A 7 7.54 21.16 -11.85
N THR A 8 8.76 20.66 -12.02
CA THR A 8 9.68 21.17 -13.04
C THR A 8 9.22 20.76 -14.44
N PRO A 9 9.65 21.44 -15.52
CA PRO A 9 9.20 21.13 -16.89
C PRO A 9 9.42 19.68 -17.34
N ASN A 10 10.38 18.97 -16.73
CA ASN A 10 10.64 17.55 -16.97
C ASN A 10 9.78 16.61 -16.09
N GLY A 11 8.73 17.12 -15.44
CA GLY A 11 7.77 16.34 -14.66
C GLY A 11 8.24 15.93 -13.26
N ARG A 12 9.38 16.43 -12.78
CA ARG A 12 9.89 16.07 -11.44
C ARG A 12 9.33 17.00 -10.37
N MET A 13 9.06 16.45 -9.20
CA MET A 13 8.74 17.22 -7.99
C MET A 13 9.68 16.83 -6.85
N SER A 14 10.08 17.82 -6.04
CA SER A 14 10.93 17.59 -4.88
C SER A 14 10.06 17.43 -3.63
N LEU A 15 10.06 16.23 -3.05
CA LEU A 15 9.35 15.98 -1.81
C LEU A 15 10.10 16.62 -0.63
N PRO A 16 9.48 17.52 0.17
CA PRO A 16 10.13 18.18 1.30
C PRO A 16 10.78 17.18 2.28
N ALA A 17 11.91 17.57 2.88
CA ALA A 17 12.71 16.68 3.72
C ALA A 17 11.94 16.09 4.91
N ASP A 18 11.05 16.88 5.51
CA ASP A 18 10.20 16.42 6.60
C ASP A 18 9.21 15.32 6.17
N ILE A 19 8.63 15.42 4.97
CA ILE A 19 7.77 14.36 4.44
C ILE A 19 8.61 13.11 4.14
N ARG A 20 9.80 13.27 3.53
CA ARG A 20 10.69 12.11 3.28
C ARG A 20 11.00 11.35 4.57
N LYS A 21 11.31 12.06 5.66
CA LYS A 21 11.56 11.46 6.99
C LYS A 21 10.37 10.65 7.49
N ARG A 22 9.17 11.23 7.46
CA ARG A 22 7.93 10.58 7.89
C ARG A 22 7.57 9.36 7.04
N LEU A 23 7.90 9.37 5.75
CA LEU A 23 7.67 8.25 4.84
C LEU A 23 8.84 7.26 4.78
N GLY A 24 9.90 7.45 5.55
CA GLY A 24 11.08 6.57 5.55
C GLY A 24 11.94 6.66 4.29
N LEU A 25 11.83 7.73 3.50
CA LEU A 25 12.52 7.93 2.21
C LEU A 25 13.86 8.69 2.36
N ASN A 26 14.55 8.51 3.48
CA ASN A 26 15.73 9.33 3.85
C ASN A 26 16.97 9.07 2.98
N GLY A 27 17.11 7.87 2.42
CA GLY A 27 18.23 7.48 1.54
C GLY A 27 17.88 7.45 0.05
N GLY A 28 16.75 8.05 -0.34
CA GLY A 28 16.10 7.71 -1.60
C GLY A 28 15.22 6.47 -1.46
N GLY A 29 14.44 6.18 -2.50
CA GLY A 29 13.48 5.08 -2.50
C GLY A 29 12.44 5.24 -3.59
N ALA A 30 11.58 4.23 -3.74
CA ALA A 30 10.47 4.24 -4.66
C ALA A 30 9.15 4.49 -3.92
N VAL A 31 8.25 5.20 -4.58
CA VAL A 31 6.85 5.35 -4.19
C VAL A 31 5.97 4.93 -5.36
N TYR A 32 4.81 4.38 -5.06
CA TYR A 32 3.77 4.15 -6.03
C TYR A 32 2.97 5.44 -6.21
N LEU A 33 2.67 5.78 -7.46
CA LEU A 33 1.77 6.86 -7.83
C LEU A 33 0.52 6.22 -8.41
N ASP A 34 -0.59 6.36 -7.71
CA ASP A 34 -1.89 5.90 -8.18
C ASP A 34 -2.67 7.11 -8.71
N GLU A 35 -3.13 7.02 -9.95
CA GLU A 35 -4.11 7.94 -10.51
C GLU A 35 -5.52 7.56 -10.02
N THR A 36 -6.28 8.56 -9.63
CA THR A 36 -7.65 8.46 -9.11
C THR A 36 -8.50 9.56 -9.74
N ASP A 37 -9.82 9.47 -9.59
CA ASP A 37 -10.74 10.47 -10.16
C ASP A 37 -10.48 11.90 -9.63
N ASP A 38 -9.97 12.02 -8.40
CA ASP A 38 -9.68 13.31 -7.74
C ASP A 38 -8.22 13.76 -7.90
N GLY A 39 -7.37 12.99 -8.58
CA GLY A 39 -5.96 13.30 -8.80
C GLY A 39 -5.02 12.14 -8.44
N VAL A 40 -3.81 12.47 -7.98
CA VAL A 40 -2.76 11.47 -7.74
C VAL A 40 -2.51 11.22 -6.25
N VAL A 41 -2.32 9.96 -5.89
CA VAL A 41 -1.93 9.56 -4.52
C VAL A 41 -0.59 8.85 -4.53
N LEU A 42 0.36 9.39 -3.78
CA LEU A 42 1.67 8.77 -3.56
C LEU A 42 1.64 7.87 -2.32
N ARG A 43 2.15 6.64 -2.45
CA ARG A 43 2.21 5.65 -1.36
C ARG A 43 3.55 4.94 -1.32
N THR A 44 4.03 4.61 -0.13
CA THR A 44 5.12 3.64 0.01
C THR A 44 4.60 2.22 -0.22
N ALA A 45 5.50 1.28 -0.49
CA ALA A 45 5.14 -0.14 -0.61
C ALA A 45 4.42 -0.66 0.65
N ALA A 46 4.92 -0.31 1.84
CA ALA A 46 4.30 -0.69 3.11
C ALA A 46 2.88 -0.15 3.24
N GLN A 47 2.64 1.10 2.83
CA GLN A 47 1.29 1.69 2.84
C GLN A 47 0.36 1.02 1.81
N ALA A 48 0.86 0.67 0.63
CA ALA A 48 0.07 -0.03 -0.38
C ALA A 48 -0.36 -1.43 0.12
N VAL A 49 0.57 -2.18 0.73
CA VAL A 49 0.29 -3.48 1.34
C VAL A 49 -0.72 -3.35 2.48
N ALA A 50 -0.51 -2.40 3.40
CA ALA A 50 -1.43 -2.17 4.51
C ALA A 50 -2.85 -1.82 4.01
N ARG A 51 -2.97 -1.04 2.93
CA ARG A 51 -4.27 -0.73 2.30
C ARG A 51 -4.91 -2.00 1.73
N ALA A 52 -4.16 -2.81 0.98
CA ALA A 52 -4.67 -4.05 0.41
C ALA A 52 -5.16 -5.01 1.52
N GLN A 53 -4.40 -5.16 2.60
CA GLN A 53 -4.78 -5.94 3.76
C GLN A 53 -6.03 -5.39 4.45
N ALA A 54 -6.13 -4.07 4.64
CA ALA A 54 -7.31 -3.45 5.22
C ALA A 54 -8.55 -3.63 4.34
N LEU A 55 -8.40 -3.60 3.01
CA LEU A 55 -9.48 -3.86 2.07
C LEU A 55 -9.94 -5.31 2.15
N ALA A 56 -9.00 -6.26 2.13
CA ALA A 56 -9.29 -7.68 2.29
C ALA A 56 -10.08 -7.93 3.58
N LYS A 57 -9.62 -7.41 4.72
CA LYS A 57 -10.30 -7.54 6.02
C LYS A 57 -11.75 -7.06 6.01
N ARG A 58 -12.10 -6.04 5.22
CA ARG A 58 -13.50 -5.58 5.12
C ARG A 58 -14.42 -6.60 4.46
N TYR A 59 -13.89 -7.37 3.51
CA TYR A 59 -14.67 -8.36 2.76
C TYR A 59 -14.59 -9.75 3.36
N THR A 60 -13.51 -10.07 4.08
CA THR A 60 -13.36 -11.36 4.77
C THR A 60 -13.98 -11.35 6.17
N GLY A 61 -14.17 -10.18 6.79
CA GLY A 61 -14.68 -10.07 8.16
C GLY A 61 -13.81 -10.84 9.17
N ASP A 62 -14.43 -11.30 10.26
CA ASP A 62 -13.82 -12.22 11.24
C ASP A 62 -14.03 -13.70 10.83
N ASN A 63 -14.42 -13.97 9.57
CA ASN A 63 -14.62 -15.34 9.12
C ASN A 63 -13.28 -16.07 9.08
N SER A 64 -13.04 -16.90 10.09
CA SER A 64 -11.86 -17.75 10.22
C SER A 64 -11.64 -18.64 8.99
N ASP A 65 -12.73 -19.02 8.32
CA ASP A 65 -12.71 -19.82 7.08
C ASP A 65 -12.08 -19.09 5.88
N THR A 66 -12.04 -17.75 5.90
CA THR A 66 -11.41 -16.93 4.84
C THR A 66 -9.94 -16.63 5.13
N SER A 67 -9.40 -17.20 6.21
CA SER A 67 -7.97 -17.05 6.54
C SER A 67 -7.09 -17.92 5.64
N VAL A 68 -5.83 -17.51 5.50
CA VAL A 68 -4.81 -18.32 4.80
C VAL A 68 -4.62 -19.68 5.50
N ASP A 69 -4.73 -19.71 6.83
CA ASP A 69 -4.61 -20.94 7.60
C ASP A 69 -5.73 -21.94 7.30
N ALA A 70 -6.99 -21.46 7.25
CA ALA A 70 -8.13 -22.29 6.88
C ALA A 70 -8.02 -22.81 5.44
N PHE A 71 -7.58 -21.96 4.50
CA PHE A 71 -7.32 -22.39 3.12
C PHE A 71 -6.24 -23.47 3.05
N LEU A 72 -5.13 -23.31 3.77
CA LEU A 72 -4.03 -24.28 3.79
C LEU A 72 -4.44 -25.59 4.48
N ALA A 73 -5.22 -25.52 5.56
CA ALA A 73 -5.78 -26.71 6.21
C ALA A 73 -6.67 -27.50 5.25
N ARG A 74 -7.61 -26.81 4.58
CA ARG A 74 -8.50 -27.42 3.58
C ARG A 74 -7.74 -28.08 2.44
N ARG A 75 -6.65 -27.45 1.99
CA ARG A 75 -5.81 -27.99 0.92
C ARG A 75 -5.07 -29.27 1.34
N ARG A 76 -4.62 -29.35 2.60
CA ARG A 76 -3.99 -30.58 3.14
C ARG A 76 -5.01 -31.72 3.22
N GLU A 77 -6.22 -31.43 3.70
CA GLU A 77 -7.33 -32.41 3.73
C GLU A 77 -7.67 -32.94 2.33
N ASP A 78 -7.70 -32.07 1.31
CA ASP A 78 -7.98 -32.45 -0.09
C ASP A 78 -6.83 -33.25 -0.73
N SER A 79 -5.58 -33.03 -0.28
CA SER A 79 -4.39 -33.70 -0.81
C SER A 79 -4.12 -35.08 -0.20
N GLY A 80 -4.86 -35.48 0.85
CA GLY A 80 -4.80 -36.82 1.43
C GLY A 80 -3.55 -37.14 2.25
N GLU A 81 -2.90 -36.14 2.84
CA GLU A 81 -1.84 -36.30 3.85
C GLU A 81 -2.39 -36.25 5.29
#